data_AF-A0A1I4MSA6-F1
#
_entry.id   AF-A0A1I4MSA6-F1
#
_cell.length_a   1.000
_cell.length_b   1.000
_cell.length_c   1.000
_cell.angle_alpha   90.00
_cell.angle_beta   90.00
_cell.angle_gamma   90.00
#
_symmetry.space_group_name_H-M   'P 1'
#
loop_
_entity.id
_entity.type
_entity.pdbx_description
1 polymer ?
#
loop_
_entity_poly.entity_id
_entity_poly.type
_entity_poly.pdbx_seq_one_letter_code
_entity_poly.pdbx_strand_id
1 'polypeptide(L)'
;MKRAAAVIAALGAASLLVACGEKPQTNAEGVKLDAAPWSGTANGTQKEGGGTAFTAPGWKVGDKASWQEELKTRAQNGQNEYTRTQ
;
A
#
# COMPACT_ATOMS: atom_id res chain seq x y z
N MET A 1 12.72 55.08 6.07
CA MET A 1 12.39 54.07 7.10
C MET A 1 10.94 53.59 6.95
N LYS A 2 9.91 54.44 7.13
CA LYS A 2 8.48 54.04 7.04
C LYS A 2 8.07 53.42 5.68
N ARG A 3 8.56 53.99 4.57
CA ARG A 3 8.30 53.46 3.22
C ARG A 3 8.94 52.08 2.99
N ALA A 4 10.16 51.87 3.50
CA ALA A 4 10.84 50.58 3.42
C ALA A 4 10.12 49.51 4.25
N ALA A 5 9.65 49.86 5.45
CA ALA A 5 8.85 48.96 6.29
C ALA A 5 7.53 48.55 5.63
N ALA A 6 6.84 49.49 4.98
CA ALA A 6 5.60 49.19 4.25
C ALA A 6 5.83 48.25 3.05
N VAL A 7 6.92 48.44 2.31
CA VAL A 7 7.28 47.56 1.18
C VAL A 7 7.62 46.15 1.67
N ILE A 8 8.37 46.02 2.76
CA ILE A 8 8.72 44.71 3.35
C ILE A 8 7.45 43.98 3.83
N ALA A 9 6.52 44.69 4.49
CA ALA A 9 5.26 44.10 4.93
C ALA A 9 4.38 43.62 3.77
N ALA A 10 4.32 44.39 2.67
CA ALA A 10 3.56 44.01 1.48
C ALA A 10 4.14 42.76 0.79
N LEU A 11 5.46 42.67 0.67
CA LEU A 11 6.13 41.49 0.11
C LEU A 11 5.94 40.26 1.00
N GLY A 12 6.02 40.42 2.32
CA GLY A 12 5.71 39.36 3.29
C GLY A 12 4.27 38.85 3.13
N ALA A 13 3.29 39.76 3.05
CA ALA A 13 1.89 39.39 2.84
C ALA A 13 1.67 38.64 1.53
N ALA A 14 2.30 39.06 0.42
CA ALA A 14 2.20 38.38 -0.87
C ALA A 14 2.77 36.95 -0.84
N SER A 15 3.84 36.71 -0.06
CA SER A 15 4.44 35.37 0.08
C SER A 15 3.55 34.36 0.84
N LEU A 16 2.60 34.83 1.65
CA LEU A 16 1.65 33.97 2.34
C LEU A 16 0.54 33.43 1.43
N LEU A 17 0.31 34.06 0.27
CA LEU A 17 -0.69 33.61 -0.71
C LEU A 17 -0.22 32.42 -1.57
N VAL A 18 1.07 32.06 -1.51
CA VAL A 18 1.63 30.96 -2.32
C VAL A 18 1.35 29.57 -1.70
N ALA A 19 0.70 29.52 -0.53
CA ALA A 19 0.36 28.28 0.17
C ALA A 19 -0.64 27.37 -0.58
N CYS A 20 -1.37 27.89 -1.56
CA CYS A 20 -2.31 27.11 -2.38
C CYS A 20 -1.71 26.60 -3.71
N GLY A 21 -0.41 26.77 -3.93
CA GLY A 21 0.30 26.33 -5.15
C GLY A 21 0.83 24.90 -5.09
N GLU A 22 0.24 24.02 -4.27
CA GLU A 22 0.66 22.63 -4.18
C GLU A 22 0.47 21.91 -5.52
N LYS A 23 1.37 20.97 -5.84
CA LYS A 23 1.31 20.24 -7.11
C LYS A 23 0.00 19.45 -7.13
N PRO A 24 -0.87 19.61 -8.14
CA PRO A 24 -2.15 18.93 -8.18
C PRO A 24 -2.00 17.45 -7.80
N GLN A 25 -2.67 17.04 -6.71
CA GLN A 25 -2.74 15.65 -6.25
C GLN A 25 -3.54 14.82 -7.26
N THR A 26 -2.92 14.65 -8.42
CA THR A 26 -3.45 13.92 -9.55
C THR A 26 -2.69 12.62 -9.64
N ASN A 27 -3.37 11.57 -10.08
CA ASN A 27 -2.74 10.29 -10.37
C ASN A 27 -1.94 10.31 -11.70
N ALA A 28 -1.47 11.49 -12.13
CA ALA A 28 -0.86 11.70 -13.44
C ALA A 28 0.49 10.99 -13.59
N GLU A 29 1.18 10.74 -12.47
CA GLU A 29 2.44 9.98 -12.43
C GLU A 29 2.19 8.47 -12.20
N GLY A 30 0.92 8.07 -12.12
CA GLY A 30 0.50 6.70 -11.83
C GLY A 30 0.50 6.37 -10.34
N VAL A 31 -0.26 5.32 -10.00
CA VAL A 31 -0.26 4.71 -8.66
C VAL A 31 0.72 3.56 -8.66
N LYS A 32 1.49 3.46 -7.58
CA LYS A 32 2.23 2.24 -7.29
C LYS A 32 1.20 1.14 -7.01
N LEU A 33 1.11 0.17 -7.93
CA LEU A 33 0.29 -1.01 -7.72
C LEU A 33 0.97 -1.94 -6.72
N ASP A 34 0.15 -2.55 -5.87
CA ASP A 34 0.63 -3.60 -4.97
C ASP A 34 1.18 -4.79 -5.77
N ALA A 35 2.13 -5.50 -5.16
CA ALA A 35 2.61 -6.76 -5.71
C ALA A 35 1.46 -7.78 -5.75
N ALA A 36 1.51 -8.69 -6.72
CA ALA A 36 0.54 -9.77 -6.80
C ALA A 36 0.54 -10.59 -5.50
N PRO A 37 -0.61 -10.89 -4.88
CA PRO A 37 -0.64 -11.48 -3.54
C PRO A 37 -0.03 -12.90 -3.48
N TRP A 38 0.01 -13.61 -4.61
CA TRP A 38 0.67 -14.92 -4.71
C TRP A 38 2.20 -14.83 -4.90
N SER A 39 2.77 -13.64 -5.15
CA SER A 39 4.23 -13.49 -5.32
C SER A 39 5.02 -13.55 -4.00
N GLY A 40 4.34 -13.73 -2.87
CA GLY A 40 4.96 -13.85 -1.55
C GLY A 40 5.46 -12.51 -0.98
N THR A 41 5.86 -12.52 0.29
CA THR A 41 6.43 -11.33 0.95
C THR A 41 7.93 -11.26 0.65
N ALA A 42 8.34 -10.34 -0.22
CA ALA A 42 9.74 -10.13 -0.59
C ALA A 42 10.60 -9.41 0.49
N ASN A 43 10.08 -9.20 1.71
CA ASN A 43 10.81 -8.51 2.76
C ASN A 43 11.77 -9.45 3.50
N GLY A 44 12.94 -9.68 2.89
CA GLY A 44 14.21 -9.72 3.62
C GLY A 44 14.45 -10.89 4.57
N THR A 45 14.27 -12.12 4.12
CA THR A 45 15.13 -13.29 4.43
C THR A 45 14.48 -14.48 3.74
N GLN A 46 14.88 -14.73 2.49
CA GLN A 46 14.61 -16.02 1.88
C GLN A 46 15.31 -17.08 2.74
N LYS A 47 14.56 -17.75 3.61
CA LYS A 47 15.02 -19.05 4.11
C LYS A 47 14.85 -20.04 2.95
N GLU A 48 15.85 -20.88 2.74
CA GLU A 48 15.80 -21.95 1.74
C GLU A 48 14.47 -22.70 1.86
N GLY A 49 13.69 -22.75 0.78
CA GLY A 49 12.31 -23.25 0.79
C GLY A 49 11.22 -22.22 0.50
N GLY A 50 11.57 -20.92 0.37
CA GLY A 50 10.79 -19.97 -0.44
C GLY A 50 9.48 -19.47 0.17
N GLY A 51 9.53 -18.89 1.38
CA GLY A 51 8.43 -18.18 2.03
C GLY A 51 8.92 -17.38 3.26
N THR A 52 8.07 -16.49 3.79
CA THR A 52 8.32 -15.85 5.11
C THR A 52 7.68 -16.69 6.22
N ALA A 53 7.84 -16.29 7.49
CA ALA A 53 7.13 -16.92 8.61
C ALA A 53 5.59 -16.88 8.49
N PHE A 54 5.05 -16.08 7.56
CA PHE A 54 3.61 -15.95 7.31
C PHE A 54 3.14 -16.78 6.09
N THR A 55 4.03 -17.51 5.45
CA THR A 55 3.71 -18.45 4.37
C THR A 55 3.16 -19.75 4.97
N ALA A 56 2.01 -20.19 4.48
CA ALA A 56 1.43 -21.47 4.91
C ALA A 56 2.41 -22.64 4.62
N PRO A 57 2.58 -23.60 5.55
CA PRO A 57 3.49 -24.73 5.33
C PRO A 57 3.15 -25.49 4.04
N GLY A 58 4.16 -25.79 3.23
CA GLY A 58 4.00 -26.53 1.97
C GLY A 58 3.53 -25.69 0.77
N TRP A 59 3.11 -24.44 0.97
CA TRP A 59 2.81 -23.52 -0.13
C TRP A 59 4.08 -23.01 -0.81
N LYS A 60 4.06 -22.89 -2.14
CA LYS A 60 5.17 -22.40 -2.95
C LYS A 60 4.90 -20.95 -3.39
N VAL A 61 5.83 -20.06 -3.07
CA VAL A 61 5.76 -18.67 -3.55
C VAL A 61 5.71 -18.61 -5.07
N GLY A 62 4.83 -17.75 -5.60
CA GLY A 62 4.61 -17.57 -7.04
C GLY A 62 3.52 -18.48 -7.60
N ASP A 63 3.08 -19.51 -6.87
CA ASP A 63 2.01 -20.40 -7.33
C ASP A 63 0.62 -19.79 -7.05
N LYS A 64 0.06 -19.19 -8.10
CA LYS A 64 -1.26 -18.56 -8.07
C LYS A 64 -2.38 -19.57 -7.85
N ALA A 65 -2.30 -20.77 -8.44
CA ALA A 65 -3.39 -21.73 -8.41
C ALA A 65 -3.55 -22.28 -6.99
N SER A 66 -2.46 -22.73 -6.37
CA SER A 66 -2.51 -23.19 -4.97
C SER A 66 -2.85 -22.07 -3.99
N TRP A 67 -2.40 -20.84 -4.24
CA TRP A 67 -2.81 -19.68 -3.44
C TRP A 67 -4.33 -19.45 -3.47
N GLN A 68 -4.97 -19.55 -4.65
CA GLN A 68 -6.42 -19.42 -4.79
C GLN A 68 -7.17 -20.57 -4.12
N GLU A 69 -6.65 -21.79 -4.21
CA GLU A 69 -7.23 -22.97 -3.58
C GLU A 69 -7.19 -22.91 -2.05
N GLU A 70 -6.07 -22.47 -1.47
CA GLU A 70 -5.94 -22.23 -0.03
C GLU A 70 -6.96 -21.20 0.47
N LEU A 71 -7.14 -20.10 -0.26
CA LEU A 71 -8.16 -19.10 0.09
C LEU A 71 -9.58 -19.65 0.01
N LYS A 72 -9.89 -20.43 -1.02
CA LYS A 72 -11.19 -21.08 -1.15
C LYS A 72 -11.45 -22.03 0.02
N THR A 73 -10.47 -22.88 0.33
CA THR A 73 -10.54 -23.83 1.45
C THR A 73 -10.75 -23.11 2.77
N ARG A 74 -9.99 -22.03 3.03
CA ARG A 74 -10.15 -21.19 4.23
C ARG A 74 -11.55 -20.59 4.33
N ALA A 75 -12.07 -20.05 3.23
CA ALA A 75 -13.41 -19.44 3.21
C ALA A 75 -14.50 -20.48 3.49
N GLN A 76 -14.42 -21.65 2.87
CA GLN A 76 -15.47 -22.68 2.98
C GLN A 76 -15.42 -23.46 4.30
N ASN A 77 -14.23 -23.80 4.79
CA ASN A 77 -14.08 -24.71 5.92
C ASN A 77 -13.73 -23.99 7.23
N GLY A 78 -13.18 -22.77 7.13
CA GLY A 78 -12.73 -22.00 8.28
C GLY A 78 -13.72 -20.93 8.72
N GLN A 79 -14.23 -20.15 7.76
CA GLN A 79 -14.99 -18.90 8.02
C GLN A 79 -16.47 -18.98 7.67
N ASN A 80 -16.95 -20.15 7.21
CA ASN A 80 -18.35 -20.33 6.87
C ASN A 80 -19.04 -21.12 7.98
N GLU A 81 -19.86 -20.46 8.79
CA GLU A 81 -20.59 -21.11 9.89
C GLU A 81 -21.69 -22.05 9.40
N TYR A 82 -22.21 -21.85 8.18
CA TYR A 82 -23.24 -22.70 7.59
C TYR A 82 -22.76 -24.15 7.37
N THR A 83 -21.45 -24.37 7.20
CA THR A 83 -20.90 -25.73 7.06
C THR A 83 -20.77 -26.47 8.40
N ARG A 84 -21.00 -25.80 9.54
CA ARG A 84 -20.87 -26.38 10.89
C ARG A 84 -22.18 -26.87 11.48
N THR A 85 -23.31 -26.49 10.88
CA THR A 85 -24.67 -26.79 11.36
C THR A 85 -25.42 -27.81 10.50
N GLN A 86 -24.79 -28.30 9.43
CA GLN A 86 -25.21 -29.48 8.66
C GLN A 86 -24.62 -30.74 9.29
#